data_AF-A0A392US01-F1
#
_entry.id   AF-A0A392US01-F1
#
_cell.length_a   1.000
_cell.length_b   1.000
_cell.length_c   1.000
_cell.angle_alpha   90.00
_cell.angle_beta   90.00
_cell.angle_gamma   90.00
#
_symmetry.space_group_name_H-M   'P 1'
#
loop_
_entity.id
_entity.type
_entity.pdbx_description
1 polymer ?
#
loop_
_entity_poly.entity_id
_entity_poly.type
_entity_poly.pdbx_seq_one_letter_code
_entity_poly.pdbx_strand_id
1 'polypeptide(L)' 'TEDFNVGKGLMQGDPLSPFLFLIVAEGLTDLMRSAVDRSRFHGYKVSNNISFHTLQIADDTIFVGEGN' A
#
# COMPACT_ATOMS: atom_id res chain seq x y z
N THR A 1 38.28 -5.06 2.00
CA THR A 1 36.92 -4.49 1.95
C THR A 1 36.01 -5.63 1.62
N GLU A 2 35.19 -6.08 2.55
CA GLU A 2 34.22 -7.14 2.27
C GLU A 2 33.05 -6.52 1.51
N ASP A 3 32.74 -7.08 0.34
CA ASP A 3 31.63 -6.61 -0.50
C ASP A 3 30.29 -6.84 0.19
N PHE A 4 29.42 -5.83 0.16
CA PHE A 4 28.12 -5.89 0.78
C PHE A 4 27.19 -6.83 -0.01
N ASN A 5 26.80 -7.94 0.59
CA ASN A 5 25.91 -8.92 -0.04
C ASN A 5 24.45 -8.47 0.12
N VAL A 6 23.85 -7.94 -0.94
CA VAL A 6 22.46 -7.47 -0.94
C VAL A 6 21.51 -8.68 -0.79
N GLY A 7 20.88 -8.81 0.38
CA GLY A 7 19.89 -9.84 0.68
C GLY A 7 18.44 -9.40 0.42
N LYS A 8 17.47 -10.22 0.84
CA LYS A 8 16.04 -9.82 0.86
C LYS A 8 15.81 -8.86 2.03
N GLY A 9 15.24 -7.68 1.75
CA GLY A 9 14.88 -6.68 2.74
C GLY A 9 15.68 -5.39 2.60
N LEU A 10 15.16 -4.32 3.19
CA LEU A 10 15.85 -3.04 3.27
C LEU A 10 16.71 -2.99 4.53
N MET A 11 17.89 -2.38 4.42
CA MET A 11 18.72 -2.17 5.60
C MET A 11 18.04 -1.17 6.53
N GLN A 12 17.87 -1.56 7.79
CA GLN A 12 17.37 -0.64 8.81
C GLN A 12 18.34 0.54 8.96
N GLY A 13 17.82 1.77 8.88
CA GLY A 13 18.64 2.98 8.91
C GLY A 13 19.16 3.42 7.54
N ASP A 14 18.83 2.73 6.45
CA ASP A 14 19.07 3.25 5.11
C ASP A 14 18.17 4.46 4.86
N PRO A 15 18.74 5.65 4.60
CA PRO A 15 17.98 6.87 4.34
C PRO A 15 17.01 6.77 3.15
N LEU A 16 17.17 5.78 2.27
CA LEU A 16 16.29 5.54 1.13
C LEU A 16 15.08 4.65 1.45
N SER A 17 15.09 3.92 2.57
CA SER A 17 13.99 3.02 2.94
C SER A 17 12.62 3.72 2.99
N PRO A 18 12.49 4.93 3.58
CA PRO A 18 11.22 5.65 3.60
C PRO A 18 10.66 5.97 2.21
N PHE A 19 11.54 6.28 1.23
CA PHE A 19 11.11 6.54 -0.14
C PHE A 19 10.56 5.28 -0.81
N LEU A 20 11.19 4.13 -0.57
CA LEU A 20 10.72 2.86 -1.12
C LEU A 20 9.37 2.44 -0.53
N PHE A 21 9.12 2.69 0.76
CA PHE A 21 7.80 2.49 1.36
C PHE A 21 6.72 3.35 0.68
N LEU A 22 7.01 4.62 0.40
CA LEU A 22 6.07 5.50 -0.29
C LEU A 22 5.76 5.03 -1.72
N ILE A 23 6.78 4.60 -2.47
CA ILE A 23 6.60 4.07 -3.83
C ILE A 23 5.69 2.83 -3.81
N VAL A 24 5.93 1.91 -2.87
CA VAL A 24 5.12 0.71 -2.71
C VAL A 24 3.69 1.06 -2.28
N ALA A 25 3.53 2.02 -1.36
CA ALA A 25 2.21 2.47 -0.91
C ALA A 25 1.38 3.07 -2.05
N GLU A 26 1.97 3.98 -2.83
CA GLU A 26 1.31 4.60 -3.99
C GLU A 26 0.93 3.55 -5.04
N GLY A 27 1.87 2.66 -5.39
CA GLY A 27 1.63 1.59 -6.35
C GLY A 27 0.52 0.64 -5.90
N LEU A 28 0.48 0.28 -4.61
CA LEU A 28 -0.60 -0.55 -4.07
C LEU A 28 -1.95 0.16 -4.08
N THR A 29 -1.96 1.46 -3.78
CA THR A 29 -3.17 2.30 -3.86
C THR A 29 -3.74 2.31 -5.28
N ASP A 30 -2.89 2.47 -6.30
CA ASP A 30 -3.34 2.46 -7.71
C ASP A 30 -3.85 1.08 -8.18
N LEU A 31 -3.24 0.00 -7.69
CA LEU A 31 -3.75 -1.35 -7.94
C LEU A 31 -5.14 -1.55 -7.31
N MET A 32 -5.36 -1.03 -6.11
CA MET A 32 -6.66 -1.12 -5.45
C MET A 32 -7.72 -0.26 -6.13
N ARG A 33 -7.38 0.97 -6.55
CA ARG A 33 -8.25 1.80 -7.40
C ARG A 33 -8.68 1.04 -8.65
N SER A 34 -7.73 0.42 -9.34
CA SER A 34 -8.00 -0.41 -10.53
C SER A 34 -8.90 -1.62 -10.22
N ALA A 35 -8.80 -2.20 -9.03
CA ALA A 35 -9.67 -3.30 -8.61
C ALA A 35 -11.10 -2.82 -8.33
N VAL A 36 -11.26 -1.63 -7.72
CA VAL A 36 -12.56 -0.99 -7.49
C VAL A 36 -13.23 -0.61 -8.80
N ASP A 37 -12.48 0.01 -9.73
CA ASP A 37 -12.99 0.42 -11.04
C ASP A 37 -13.46 -0.77 -11.89
N ARG A 38 -12.83 -1.94 -11.70
CA ARG A 38 -13.22 -3.20 -12.34
C ARG A 38 -14.28 -3.97 -11.57
N SER A 39 -14.88 -3.36 -10.54
CA SER A 39 -15.86 -3.97 -9.63
C SER A 39 -15.42 -5.30 -9.01
N ARG A 40 -14.09 -5.51 -8.90
CA ARG A 40 -13.49 -6.69 -8.24
C ARG A 40 -13.39 -6.51 -6.72
N PHE A 41 -13.47 -5.27 -6.26
CA PHE A 41 -13.49 -4.90 -4.86
C PHE A 41 -14.47 -3.76 -4.65
N HIS A 42 -15.27 -3.82 -3.59
CA HIS A 42 -16.16 -2.73 -3.20
C HIS A 42 -15.60 -2.11 -1.93
N GLY A 43 -15.12 -0.87 -2.02
CA GLY A 43 -14.59 -0.15 -0.86
C GLY A 43 -15.68 0.17 0.16
N TYR A 44 -15.27 0.48 1.39
CA TYR A 44 -16.18 0.91 2.42
C TYR A 44 -16.66 2.35 2.18
N LYS A 45 -17.99 2.53 2.17
CA LYS A 45 -18.64 3.82 1.99
C LYS A 45 -19.00 4.44 3.34
N VAL A 46 -18.32 5.52 3.71
CA VAL A 46 -18.59 6.25 4.97
C VAL A 46 -19.77 7.19 4.82
N SER A 47 -19.87 7.86 3.65
CA SER A 47 -20.97 8.76 3.32
C SER A 47 -21.24 8.73 1.81
N ASN A 48 -22.27 9.46 1.35
CA ASN A 48 -22.58 9.55 -0.07
C ASN A 48 -21.42 10.07 -0.95
N ASN A 49 -20.47 10.79 -0.36
CA ASN A 49 -19.36 11.42 -1.08
C ASN A 49 -17.98 10.87 -0.67
N ILE A 50 -17.91 10.02 0.35
CA ILE A 50 -16.65 9.54 0.91
C ILE A 50 -16.67 8.01 0.92
N SER A 51 -15.77 7.42 0.15
CA SER A 51 -15.48 5.99 0.14
C SER A 51 -13.97 5.77 0.19
N PHE A 52 -13.56 4.67 0.82
CA PHE A 52 -12.16 4.28 0.89
C PHE A 52 -12.05 2.76 0.78
N HIS A 53 -10.91 2.27 0.29
CA HIS A 53 -10.65 0.85 0.08
C HIS A 53 -9.42 0.35 0.85
N THR A 54 -8.50 1.25 1.20
CA THR A 54 -7.25 0.91 1.87
C THR A 54 -6.85 2.03 2.85
N LEU A 55 -6.18 1.64 3.95
CA LEU A 55 -5.44 2.52 4.86
C LEU A 55 -4.00 2.00 4.95
N GLN A 56 -3.01 2.88 4.81
CA GLN A 56 -1.59 2.50 4.79
C GLN A 56 -0.78 3.39 5.74
N ILE A 57 0.06 2.78 6.57
CA ILE A 57 0.97 3.47 7.47
C ILE A 57 2.28 2.67 7.50
N ALA A 58 3.35 3.23 6.92
CA ALA A 58 4.65 2.58 6.82
C ALA A 58 4.57 1.14 6.26
N ASP A 59 4.75 0.12 7.10
CA ASP A 59 4.69 -1.30 6.78
C ASP A 59 3.29 -1.93 6.98
N ASP A 60 2.37 -1.24 7.63
CA ASP A 60 1.00 -1.71 7.86
C ASP A 60 0.06 -1.28 6.73
N THR A 61 -0.74 -2.23 6.24
CA THR A 61 -1.81 -1.98 5.26
C THR A 61 -3.08 -2.71 5.65
N ILE A 62 -4.20 -1.98 5.72
CA ILE A 62 -5.52 -2.51 6.00
C ILE A 62 -6.40 -2.31 4.77
N PHE A 63 -6.99 -3.39 4.26
CA PHE A 63 -8.04 -3.34 3.25
C PHE A 63 -9.41 -3.34 3.91
N VAL A 64 -10.29 -2.44 3.48
CA VAL A 64 -11.65 -2.33 4.02
C VAL A 64 -12.62 -2.30 2.85
N GLY A 65 -13.54 -3.26 2.85
CA GLY A 65 -14.54 -3.39 1.82
C GLY A 65 -15.92 -3.63 2.39
N GLU A 66 -16.93 -3.44 1.54
CA GLU A 66 -18.32 -3.77 1.85
C GLU A 66 -18.52 -5.29 1.78
N GLY A 67 -19.15 -5.85 2.82
CA GLY A 67 -19.56 -7.26 2.82
C GLY A 67 -20.91 -7.41 2.13
N ASN A 68 -21.01 -8.39 1.23
CA ASN A 68 -22.29 -8.80 0.65
C ASN A 68 -23.20 -9.50 1.67
#